data_AF-A0A8J4WEE7-F1
#
_entry.id   AF-A0A8J4WEE7-F1
#
_cell.length_a   1.000
_cell.length_b   1.000
_cell.length_c   1.000
_cell.angle_alpha   90.00
_cell.angle_beta   90.00
_cell.angle_gamma   90.00
#
_symmetry.space_group_name_H-M   'P 1'
#
loop_
_entity.id
_entity.type
_entity.pdbx_description
1 polymer ?
#
loop_
_entity_poly.entity_id
_entity_poly.type
_entity_poly.pdbx_seq_one_letter_code
_entity_poly.pdbx_strand_id
1 'polypeptide(L)'
;MHNSQVDGIVSSCLFTVLDGHSGTSCVHTLAWSILDYVAAAFLDTKKLHLAVEHWRTHDVEQPYHLARRLDLLSSTDHRRLGHAASPPSAQMSAHMRRCLRDYVEDLVGRIDRSLDPVHCMTDALLRLDDDLCSVGKVIDLKLDADELGNIHDPTVSRDLLRVALSGAVGVVGRIFWHNTEKCEAFPTELHLANVGDCGAVLLRQLDAFDTGSL
;
A
#
# COMPACT_ATOMS: atom_id res chain seq x y z
N MET A 1 -4.97 24.77 7.04
CA MET A 1 -4.82 23.38 6.60
C MET A 1 -4.64 22.53 7.83
N HIS A 2 -5.73 21.94 8.34
CA HIS A 2 -5.67 20.97 9.42
C HIS A 2 -5.10 19.68 8.85
N ASN A 3 -3.85 19.39 9.21
CA ASN A 3 -3.34 18.02 9.11
C ASN A 3 -4.28 17.14 9.93
N SER A 4 -4.87 16.14 9.29
CA SER A 4 -5.40 14.95 9.96
C SER A 4 -4.22 14.22 10.58
N GLN A 5 -3.68 14.77 11.67
CA GLN A 5 -2.82 14.05 12.57
C GLN A 5 -3.67 12.94 13.18
N VAL A 6 -3.60 11.75 12.58
CA VAL A 6 -3.57 10.52 13.37
C VAL A 6 -2.21 10.52 14.08
N ASP A 7 -2.04 11.42 15.06
CA ASP A 7 -0.86 11.56 15.91
C ASP A 7 -0.81 10.39 16.90
N GLY A 8 -0.68 9.19 16.37
CA GLY A 8 -0.07 8.08 17.07
C GLY A 8 1.41 8.08 16.75
N ILE A 9 2.26 7.71 17.72
CA ILE A 9 3.67 7.40 17.46
C ILE A 9 3.73 6.48 16.23
N VAL A 10 4.41 6.94 15.16
CA VAL A 10 4.68 6.10 13.99
C VAL A 10 5.48 4.92 14.50
N SER A 11 4.89 3.73 14.39
CA SER A 11 5.48 2.47 14.86
C SER A 11 5.92 1.59 13.69
N SER A 12 5.61 1.97 12.45
CA SER A 12 6.05 1.21 11.27
C SER A 12 6.36 2.08 10.06
N CYS A 13 7.31 1.63 9.25
CA CYS A 13 7.61 2.12 7.92
C CYS A 13 7.37 1.01 6.89
N LEU A 14 6.68 1.32 5.79
CA LEU A 14 6.50 0.43 4.65
C LEU A 14 7.29 0.93 3.45
N PHE A 15 7.90 0.01 2.72
CA PHE A 15 8.66 0.33 1.51
C PHE A 15 8.49 -0.78 0.48
N THR A 16 8.73 -0.47 -0.79
CA THR A 16 8.69 -1.47 -1.86
C THR A 16 9.67 -1.11 -2.96
N VAL A 17 10.15 -2.14 -3.65
CA VAL A 17 10.85 -2.07 -4.93
C VAL A 17 10.12 -2.99 -5.87
N LEU A 18 9.78 -2.49 -7.06
CA LEU A 18 9.02 -3.21 -8.06
C LEU A 18 9.75 -3.13 -9.40
N ASP A 19 9.75 -4.24 -10.14
CA ASP A 19 10.24 -4.32 -11.51
C ASP A 19 9.10 -4.76 -12.42
N GLY A 20 8.82 -3.98 -13.46
CA GLY A 20 7.70 -4.18 -14.38
C GLY A 20 8.14 -4.76 -15.71
N HIS A 21 7.34 -5.66 -16.26
CA HIS A 21 7.59 -6.28 -17.56
C HIS A 21 6.32 -6.32 -18.43
N SER A 22 6.52 -6.44 -19.75
CA SER A 22 5.43 -6.43 -20.75
C SER A 22 4.60 -5.13 -20.75
N GLY A 23 5.17 -4.03 -20.25
CA GLY A 23 4.52 -2.73 -20.12
C GLY A 23 4.71 -2.14 -18.72
N THR A 24 4.36 -0.86 -18.56
CA THR A 24 4.50 -0.16 -17.27
C THR A 24 3.22 -0.13 -16.45
N SER A 25 2.10 -0.59 -17.00
CA SER A 25 0.78 -0.44 -16.37
C SER A 25 0.67 -1.15 -15.03
N CYS A 26 1.05 -2.43 -14.94
CA CYS A 26 1.00 -3.20 -13.69
C CYS A 26 1.91 -2.60 -12.61
N VAL A 27 3.20 -2.41 -12.91
CA VAL A 27 4.16 -1.84 -11.95
C VAL A 27 3.75 -0.44 -11.47
N HIS A 28 3.18 0.38 -12.37
CA HIS A 28 2.70 1.70 -12.02
C HIS A 28 1.52 1.64 -11.06
N THR A 29 0.52 0.80 -11.35
CA THR A 29 -0.64 0.61 -10.46
C THR A 29 -0.22 0.06 -9.09
N LEU A 30 0.70 -0.90 -9.06
CA LEU A 30 1.25 -1.46 -7.81
C LEU A 30 1.99 -0.40 -7.00
N ALA A 31 2.85 0.42 -7.61
CA ALA A 31 3.60 1.47 -6.91
C ALA A 31 2.68 2.43 -6.12
N TRP A 32 1.48 2.67 -6.64
CA TRP A 32 0.48 3.54 -6.05
C TRP A 32 -0.46 2.86 -5.05
N SER A 33 -0.61 1.53 -5.09
CA SER A 33 -1.64 0.83 -4.29
C SER A 33 -1.08 -0.18 -3.28
N ILE A 34 0.04 -0.85 -3.57
CA ILE A 34 0.51 -2.02 -2.81
C ILE A 34 0.76 -1.72 -1.33
N LEU A 35 1.35 -0.57 -1.03
CA LEU A 35 1.65 -0.17 0.35
C LEU A 35 0.38 0.12 1.15
N ASP A 36 -0.70 0.53 0.49
CA ASP A 36 -1.97 0.81 1.16
C ASP A 36 -2.74 -0.48 1.49
N TYR A 37 -2.70 -1.48 0.60
CA TYR A 37 -3.22 -2.83 0.89
C TYR A 37 -2.44 -3.49 2.03
N VAL A 38 -1.11 -3.40 2.00
CA VAL A 38 -0.27 -3.93 3.08
C VAL A 38 -0.54 -3.16 4.39
N ALA A 39 -0.64 -1.83 4.34
CA ALA A 39 -1.00 -1.04 5.52
C ALA A 39 -2.33 -1.51 6.12
N ALA A 40 -3.38 -1.66 5.30
CA ALA A 40 -4.70 -2.12 5.74
C ALA A 40 -4.63 -3.45 6.48
N ALA A 41 -3.90 -4.43 5.95
CA ALA A 41 -3.76 -5.75 6.57
C ALA A 41 -3.15 -5.69 7.99
N PHE A 42 -2.24 -4.74 8.24
CA PHE A 42 -1.57 -4.55 9.53
C PHE A 42 -2.33 -3.62 10.51
N LEU A 43 -3.38 -2.93 10.09
CA LEU A 43 -4.15 -2.05 10.99
C LEU A 43 -5.03 -2.86 11.92
N ASP A 44 -5.08 -2.51 13.20
CA ASP A 44 -6.06 -3.09 14.13
C ASP A 44 -7.51 -2.71 13.73
N THR A 45 -8.48 -3.44 14.27
CA THR A 45 -9.89 -3.27 13.90
C THR A 45 -10.40 -1.86 14.21
N LYS A 46 -9.90 -1.19 15.26
CA LYS A 46 -10.31 0.19 15.58
C LYS A 46 -9.82 1.16 14.51
N LYS A 47 -8.56 1.03 14.07
CA LYS A 47 -7.99 1.85 13.00
C LYS A 47 -8.68 1.61 11.65
N LEU A 48 -9.09 0.38 11.36
CA LEU A 48 -9.89 0.09 10.16
C LEU A 48 -11.25 0.79 10.19
N HIS A 49 -11.97 0.75 11.32
CA HIS A 49 -13.23 1.50 11.46
C HIS A 49 -13.04 3.00 11.27
N LEU A 50 -11.95 3.56 11.81
CA LEU A 50 -11.60 4.97 11.59
C LEU A 50 -11.34 5.27 10.11
N ALA A 51 -10.68 4.37 9.39
CA ALA A 51 -10.44 4.53 7.95
C ALA A 51 -11.76 4.52 7.15
N VAL A 52 -12.66 3.57 7.43
CA VAL A 52 -13.99 3.51 6.79
C VAL A 52 -14.79 4.78 7.05
N GLU A 53 -14.83 5.26 8.30
CA GLU A 53 -15.54 6.48 8.67
C GLU A 53 -14.91 7.72 8.02
N HIS A 54 -13.59 7.75 7.88
CA HIS A 54 -12.89 8.81 7.17
C HIS A 54 -13.33 8.90 5.70
N TRP A 55 -13.42 7.77 4.98
CA TRP A 55 -13.89 7.76 3.59
C TRP A 55 -15.38 8.02 3.41
N ARG A 56 -16.17 7.80 4.45
CA ARG A 56 -17.59 8.19 4.46
C ARG A 56 -17.77 9.71 4.55
N THR A 57 -16.82 10.40 5.17
CA THR A 57 -16.94 11.82 5.53
C THR A 57 -16.10 12.76 4.65
N HIS A 58 -15.19 12.23 3.84
CA HIS A 58 -14.27 13.03 3.01
C HIS A 58 -14.44 12.72 1.52
N ASP A 59 -14.33 13.80 0.74
CA ASP A 59 -14.65 13.83 -0.69
C ASP A 59 -13.58 13.20 -1.60
N VAL A 60 -13.97 12.88 -2.84
CA VAL A 60 -13.29 12.01 -3.82
C VAL A 60 -11.95 12.57 -4.33
N GLU A 61 -11.55 13.79 -3.98
CA GLU A 61 -10.48 14.54 -4.68
C GLU A 61 -9.02 14.31 -4.22
N GLN A 62 -8.72 13.44 -3.25
CA GLN A 62 -7.31 13.24 -2.80
C GLN A 62 -6.80 11.81 -2.98
N PRO A 63 -5.51 11.58 -3.27
CA PRO A 63 -4.99 10.23 -3.38
C PRO A 63 -5.24 9.48 -2.07
N TYR A 64 -5.95 8.38 -2.19
CA TYR A 64 -6.40 7.53 -1.10
C TYR A 64 -5.19 6.77 -0.60
N HIS A 65 -4.53 7.30 0.42
CA HIS A 65 -3.46 6.60 1.08
C HIS A 65 -3.84 6.39 2.54
N LEU A 66 -3.87 5.13 2.95
CA LEU A 66 -4.00 4.74 4.35
C LEU A 66 -2.71 5.08 5.12
N ALA A 67 -1.58 5.05 4.40
CA ALA A 67 -0.28 5.40 4.94
C ALA A 67 0.16 6.79 4.46
N ARG A 68 0.73 7.58 5.36
CA ARG A 68 1.41 8.83 4.98
C ARG A 68 2.58 8.48 4.06
N ARG A 69 2.50 8.90 2.79
CA ARG A 69 3.60 8.79 1.83
C ARG A 69 4.72 9.76 2.25
N LEU A 70 5.93 9.25 2.39
CA LEU A 70 7.10 10.09 2.63
C LEU A 70 7.56 10.67 1.29
N ASP A 71 7.52 11.99 1.17
CA ASP A 71 8.17 12.67 0.06
C ASP A 71 9.68 12.44 0.17
N LEU A 72 10.28 11.86 -0.87
CA LEU A 72 11.74 11.80 -0.95
C LEU A 72 12.25 13.20 -1.27
N LEU A 73 12.78 13.88 -0.25
CA LEU A 73 13.43 15.17 -0.38
C LEU A 73 14.95 14.96 -0.55
N SER A 74 15.58 15.75 -1.42
CA SER A 74 17.04 15.83 -1.48
C SER A 74 17.58 16.20 -0.10
N SER A 75 18.59 15.47 0.36
CA SER A 75 19.24 15.73 1.66
C SER A 75 19.98 17.07 1.71
N THR A 76 20.34 17.63 0.56
CA THR A 76 21.11 18.89 0.48
C THR A 76 20.21 20.11 0.36
N ASP A 77 19.14 20.00 -0.44
CA ASP A 77 18.36 21.16 -0.88
C ASP A 77 16.89 21.11 -0.42
N HIS A 78 16.48 20.02 0.25
CA HIS A 78 15.10 19.71 0.63
C HIS A 78 14.07 19.82 -0.51
N ARG A 79 14.54 19.85 -1.77
CA ARG A 79 13.68 19.78 -2.95
C ARG A 79 13.17 18.36 -3.09
N ARG A 80 11.90 18.21 -3.50
CA ARG A 80 11.37 16.91 -3.91
C ARG A 80 12.28 16.35 -5.00
N LEU A 81 12.80 15.14 -4.79
CA LEU A 81 13.49 14.41 -5.84
C LEU A 81 12.45 14.21 -6.95
N GLY A 82 12.64 14.87 -8.09
CA GLY A 82 11.67 15.00 -9.19
C GLY A 82 11.42 13.71 -9.98
N HIS A 83 11.50 12.56 -9.32
CA HIS A 83 11.37 11.22 -9.92
C HIS A 83 10.11 10.48 -9.45
N ALA A 84 9.20 11.16 -8.74
CA ALA A 84 7.90 10.58 -8.44
C ALA A 84 7.11 10.41 -9.73
N ALA A 85 6.65 9.18 -9.99
CA ALA A 85 5.66 8.96 -11.03
C ALA A 85 4.43 9.82 -10.75
N SER A 86 3.77 10.33 -11.80
CA SER A 86 2.45 10.95 -11.64
C SER A 86 1.44 9.94 -11.10
N PRO A 87 0.34 10.37 -10.46
CA PRO A 87 -0.74 9.46 -10.12
C PRO A 87 -1.34 8.80 -11.38
N PRO A 88 -1.98 7.62 -11.25
CA PRO A 88 -2.78 7.04 -12.32
C PRO A 88 -3.89 8.00 -12.77
N SER A 89 -4.57 7.68 -13.87
CA SER A 89 -5.75 8.44 -14.30
C SER A 89 -6.78 8.56 -13.17
N ALA A 90 -7.59 9.63 -13.18
CA ALA A 90 -8.58 9.87 -12.12
C ALA A 90 -9.52 8.68 -11.94
N GLN A 91 -9.93 8.06 -13.06
CA GLN A 91 -10.82 6.91 -13.06
C GLN A 91 -10.14 5.62 -12.54
N MET A 92 -8.88 5.36 -12.92
CA MET A 92 -8.11 4.26 -12.34
C MET A 92 -7.90 4.45 -10.83
N SER A 93 -7.61 5.68 -10.42
CA SER A 93 -7.46 6.04 -9.00
C SER A 93 -8.76 5.82 -8.22
N ALA A 94 -9.90 6.20 -8.79
CA ALA A 94 -11.22 5.96 -8.20
C ALA A 94 -11.55 4.45 -8.12
N HIS A 95 -11.19 3.68 -9.15
CA HIS A 95 -11.35 2.23 -9.14
C HIS A 95 -10.51 1.56 -8.05
N MET A 96 -9.21 1.83 -7.99
CA MET A 96 -8.32 1.25 -6.97
C MET A 96 -8.73 1.66 -5.56
N ARG A 97 -9.21 2.90 -5.38
CA ARG A 97 -9.80 3.37 -4.13
C ARG A 97 -10.98 2.51 -3.69
N ARG A 98 -11.90 2.22 -4.61
CA ARG A 98 -13.07 1.39 -4.32
C ARG A 98 -12.64 -0.01 -3.89
N CYS A 99 -11.75 -0.66 -4.64
CA CYS A 99 -11.28 -2.00 -4.29
C CYS A 99 -10.64 -2.05 -2.90
N LEU A 100 -9.83 -1.03 -2.55
CA LEU A 100 -9.22 -0.96 -1.23
C LEU A 100 -10.24 -0.68 -0.12
N ARG A 101 -11.33 0.06 -0.41
CA ARG A 101 -12.44 0.24 0.54
C ARG A 101 -13.14 -1.07 0.81
N ASP A 102 -13.49 -1.80 -0.26
CA ASP A 102 -14.12 -3.11 -0.18
C ASP A 102 -13.23 -4.08 0.63
N TYR A 103 -11.91 -4.06 0.40
CA TYR A 103 -10.97 -4.86 1.18
C TYR A 103 -10.95 -4.47 2.67
N VAL A 104 -10.93 -3.18 2.99
CA VAL A 104 -10.93 -2.72 4.39
C VAL A 104 -12.24 -3.05 5.10
N GLU A 105 -13.37 -2.93 4.42
CA GLU A 105 -14.68 -3.36 4.92
C GLU A 105 -14.71 -4.87 5.17
N ASP A 106 -14.17 -5.67 4.25
CA ASP A 106 -13.99 -7.12 4.44
C ASP A 106 -13.13 -7.42 5.68
N LEU A 107 -12.01 -6.71 5.86
CA LEU A 107 -11.14 -6.87 7.02
C LEU A 107 -11.84 -6.51 8.34
N VAL A 108 -12.72 -5.51 8.33
CA VAL A 108 -13.54 -5.13 9.50
C VAL A 108 -14.52 -6.24 9.87
N GLY A 109 -15.11 -6.91 8.87
CA GLY A 109 -16.08 -7.99 9.07
C GLY A 109 -15.49 -9.32 9.57
N ARG A 110 -14.16 -9.52 9.47
CA ARG A 110 -13.48 -10.76 9.86
C ARG A 110 -13.22 -10.82 11.37
N ILE A 111 -13.88 -11.76 12.06
CA ILE A 111 -13.77 -11.94 13.52
C ILE A 111 -12.46 -12.63 13.93
N ASP A 112 -11.91 -13.47 13.06
CA ASP A 112 -10.74 -14.34 13.28
C ASP A 112 -9.46 -13.85 12.59
N ARG A 113 -9.41 -12.56 12.25
CA ARG A 113 -8.29 -11.97 11.53
C ARG A 113 -6.98 -12.09 12.32
N SER A 114 -5.97 -12.68 11.68
CA SER A 114 -4.60 -12.71 12.20
C SER A 114 -3.85 -11.41 11.88
N LEU A 115 -3.10 -10.90 12.85
CA LEU A 115 -2.12 -9.82 12.66
C LEU A 115 -0.68 -10.37 12.54
N ASP A 116 -0.55 -11.68 12.31
CA ASP A 116 0.73 -12.29 11.98
C ASP A 116 1.30 -11.67 10.69
N PRO A 117 2.57 -11.21 10.68
CA PRO A 117 3.14 -10.51 9.54
C PRO A 117 3.13 -11.30 8.23
N VAL A 118 3.32 -12.62 8.28
CA VAL A 118 3.28 -13.47 7.08
C VAL A 118 1.86 -13.51 6.54
N HIS A 119 0.87 -13.69 7.41
CA HIS A 119 -0.54 -13.67 7.01
C HIS A 119 -0.97 -12.32 6.44
N CYS A 120 -0.64 -11.21 7.11
CA CYS A 120 -0.97 -9.86 6.65
C CYS A 120 -0.38 -9.55 5.26
N MET A 121 0.91 -9.87 5.05
CA MET A 121 1.55 -9.66 3.75
C MET A 121 0.92 -10.54 2.66
N THR A 122 0.65 -11.81 2.97
CA THR A 122 0.06 -12.75 2.01
C THR A 122 -1.36 -12.35 1.62
N ASP A 123 -2.22 -12.05 2.60
CA ASP A 123 -3.62 -11.62 2.37
C ASP A 123 -3.68 -10.33 1.56
N ALA A 124 -2.83 -9.34 1.88
CA ALA A 124 -2.76 -8.08 1.14
C ALA A 124 -2.33 -8.27 -0.33
N LEU A 125 -1.29 -9.07 -0.57
CA LEU A 125 -0.77 -9.30 -1.92
C LEU A 125 -1.76 -10.10 -2.78
N LEU A 126 -2.35 -11.16 -2.22
CA LEU A 126 -3.36 -11.96 -2.94
C LEU A 126 -4.61 -11.13 -3.24
N ARG A 127 -5.09 -10.36 -2.28
CA ARG A 127 -6.26 -9.51 -2.50
C ARG A 127 -6.01 -8.45 -3.57
N LEU A 128 -4.82 -7.82 -3.55
CA LEU A 128 -4.47 -6.86 -4.58
C LEU A 128 -4.42 -7.51 -5.96
N ASP A 129 -3.79 -8.68 -6.09
CA ASP A 129 -3.75 -9.43 -7.36
C ASP A 129 -5.16 -9.76 -7.86
N ASP A 130 -6.04 -10.28 -6.98
CA ASP A 130 -7.43 -10.56 -7.30
C ASP A 130 -8.19 -9.31 -7.80
N ASP A 131 -7.98 -8.16 -7.16
CA ASP A 131 -8.62 -6.91 -7.56
C ASP A 131 -8.06 -6.34 -8.88
N LEU A 132 -6.77 -6.57 -9.18
CA LEU A 132 -6.16 -6.21 -10.48
C LEU A 132 -6.59 -7.16 -11.62
N CYS A 133 -6.80 -8.44 -11.32
CA CYS A 133 -7.24 -9.46 -12.27
C CYS A 133 -8.76 -9.52 -12.46
N SER A 134 -9.54 -8.83 -11.64
CA SER A 134 -11.00 -8.75 -11.71
C SER A 134 -11.48 -7.85 -12.87
N VAL A 135 -11.10 -8.14 -14.12
CA VAL A 135 -11.47 -7.37 -15.33
C VAL A 135 -12.97 -7.49 -15.70
N GLY A 136 -13.79 -8.10 -14.83
CA GLY A 136 -15.21 -8.38 -15.08
C GLY A 136 -16.17 -8.01 -13.97
N LYS A 137 -15.71 -7.42 -12.84
CA LYS A 137 -16.65 -6.84 -11.86
C LYS A 137 -17.31 -5.64 -12.55
N VAL A 138 -18.65 -5.62 -12.58
CA VAL A 138 -19.40 -4.43 -13.01
C VAL A 138 -18.89 -3.29 -12.13
N ILE A 139 -18.16 -2.35 -12.72
CA ILE A 139 -17.85 -1.10 -12.04
C ILE A 139 -19.21 -0.47 -11.80
N ASP A 140 -19.72 -0.59 -10.58
CA ASP A 140 -21.02 -0.01 -10.23
C ASP A 140 -20.81 1.51 -10.12
N LEU A 141 -20.81 2.16 -11.28
CA LEU A 141 -20.71 3.60 -11.46
C LEU A 141 -21.92 4.35 -10.87
N LYS A 142 -22.87 3.63 -10.26
CA LYS A 142 -24.07 4.20 -9.63
C LYS A 142 -23.81 4.84 -8.28
N LEU A 143 -22.61 4.71 -7.71
CA LEU A 143 -22.32 5.33 -6.41
C LEU A 143 -22.02 6.84 -6.48
N ASP A 144 -21.80 7.43 -7.66
CA ASP A 144 -21.71 8.89 -7.83
C ASP A 144 -22.22 9.33 -9.22
N ALA A 145 -23.52 9.12 -9.47
CA ALA A 145 -24.16 9.55 -10.71
C ALA A 145 -24.17 11.08 -10.93
N ASP A 146 -23.77 11.87 -9.91
CA ASP A 146 -23.62 13.33 -10.02
C ASP A 146 -22.18 13.80 -10.29
N GLU A 147 -21.14 12.95 -10.15
CA GLU A 147 -19.73 13.38 -10.26
C GLU A 147 -18.94 12.79 -11.44
N LEU A 148 -19.41 11.69 -12.05
CA LEU A 148 -18.72 11.09 -13.20
C LEU A 148 -19.45 11.36 -14.52
N GLY A 149 -18.97 12.36 -15.25
CA GLY A 149 -19.28 12.51 -16.67
C GLY A 149 -18.99 11.21 -17.44
N ASN A 150 -19.97 10.79 -18.24
CA ASN A 150 -19.95 9.67 -19.21
C ASN A 150 -19.79 8.24 -18.64
N ILE A 151 -20.94 7.62 -18.41
CA ILE A 151 -21.23 6.26 -17.91
C ILE A 151 -20.69 5.11 -18.82
N HIS A 152 -19.90 5.42 -19.85
CA HIS A 152 -19.40 4.45 -20.84
C HIS A 152 -17.91 4.62 -21.17
N ASP A 153 -17.11 5.27 -20.33
CA ASP A 153 -15.71 5.52 -20.68
C ASP A 153 -14.89 4.20 -20.79
N PRO A 154 -14.50 3.77 -22.01
CA PRO A 154 -13.75 2.53 -22.20
C PRO A 154 -12.29 2.64 -21.71
N THR A 155 -11.87 3.81 -21.25
CA THR A 155 -10.48 4.04 -20.83
C THR A 155 -10.11 3.27 -19.57
N VAL A 156 -10.99 3.18 -18.55
CA VAL A 156 -10.72 2.35 -17.35
C VAL A 156 -10.59 0.88 -17.71
N SER A 157 -11.53 0.34 -18.47
CA SER A 157 -11.51 -1.07 -18.87
C SER A 157 -10.26 -1.38 -19.68
N ARG A 158 -9.82 -0.46 -20.55
CA ARG A 158 -8.58 -0.60 -21.30
C ARG A 158 -7.35 -0.52 -20.41
N ASP A 159 -7.34 0.37 -19.43
CA ASP A 159 -6.22 0.53 -18.49
C ASP A 159 -6.12 -0.70 -17.56
N LEU A 160 -7.25 -1.23 -17.06
CA LEU A 160 -7.31 -2.49 -16.32
C LEU A 160 -6.85 -3.68 -17.16
N LEU A 161 -7.25 -3.74 -18.43
CA LEU A 161 -6.76 -4.77 -19.34
C LEU A 161 -5.25 -4.67 -19.54
N ARG A 162 -4.69 -3.46 -19.67
CA ARG A 162 -3.25 -3.25 -19.75
C ARG A 162 -2.53 -3.65 -18.47
N VAL A 163 -3.13 -3.40 -17.31
CA VAL A 163 -2.61 -3.90 -16.03
C VAL A 163 -2.59 -5.42 -16.03
N ALA A 164 -3.70 -6.09 -16.34
CA ALA A 164 -3.80 -7.56 -16.33
C ALA A 164 -2.92 -8.26 -17.39
N LEU A 165 -2.62 -7.58 -18.51
CA LEU A 165 -1.74 -8.10 -19.57
C LEU A 165 -0.26 -7.75 -19.38
N SER A 166 0.06 -6.87 -18.43
CA SER A 166 1.44 -6.62 -18.00
C SER A 166 1.70 -7.31 -16.68
N GLY A 167 2.96 -7.40 -16.28
CA GLY A 167 3.32 -8.01 -15.01
C GLY A 167 4.32 -7.16 -14.25
N ALA A 168 4.46 -7.48 -12.97
CA ALA A 168 5.46 -6.89 -12.12
C ALA A 168 5.85 -7.88 -11.03
N VAL A 169 7.13 -7.83 -10.69
CA VAL A 169 7.74 -8.55 -9.58
C VAL A 169 8.23 -7.52 -8.56
N GLY A 170 8.47 -7.92 -7.32
CA GLY A 170 8.90 -6.97 -6.32
C GLY A 170 9.03 -7.49 -4.92
N VAL A 171 9.65 -6.64 -4.10
CA VAL A 171 9.75 -6.81 -2.65
C VAL A 171 8.90 -5.74 -1.98
N VAL A 172 8.13 -6.14 -0.99
CA VAL A 172 7.49 -5.24 -0.02
C VAL A 172 8.09 -5.49 1.35
N GLY A 173 8.45 -4.41 2.03
CA GLY A 173 9.06 -4.45 3.35
C GLY A 173 8.29 -3.66 4.38
N ARG A 174 8.30 -4.16 5.62
CA ARG A 174 7.80 -3.47 6.81
C ARG A 174 8.88 -3.47 7.87
N ILE A 175 9.31 -2.27 8.28
CA ILE A 175 10.09 -2.08 9.50
C ILE A 175 9.11 -1.68 10.59
N PHE A 176 9.14 -2.36 11.74
CA PHE A 176 8.27 -2.10 12.88
C PHE A 176 9.08 -1.93 14.15
N TRP A 177 8.76 -0.91 14.94
CA TRP A 177 9.36 -0.63 16.24
C TRP A 177 8.28 -0.29 17.27
N HIS A 178 8.44 -0.82 18.48
CA HIS A 178 7.53 -0.56 19.57
C HIS A 178 7.80 0.81 20.20
N ASN A 179 6.74 1.53 20.58
CA ASN A 179 6.89 2.76 21.35
C ASN A 179 7.22 2.42 22.82
N THR A 180 8.46 2.63 23.21
CA THR A 180 9.03 2.21 24.50
C THR A 180 8.74 3.18 25.65
N GLU A 181 7.49 3.61 25.84
CA GLU A 181 7.14 4.39 27.04
C GLU A 181 6.78 3.50 28.24
N LYS A 182 6.45 2.21 28.02
CA LYS A 182 6.05 1.30 29.10
C LYS A 182 6.56 -0.12 28.85
N CYS A 183 7.73 -0.41 29.42
CA CYS A 183 8.29 -1.74 29.68
C CYS A 183 8.71 -2.61 28.47
N GLU A 184 9.93 -3.14 28.62
CA GLU A 184 10.61 -4.20 27.85
C GLU A 184 11.06 -3.87 26.42
N ALA A 185 12.34 -4.16 26.17
CA ALA A 185 13.07 -3.88 24.95
C ALA A 185 12.63 -4.85 23.83
N PHE A 186 11.48 -4.57 23.21
CA PHE A 186 11.09 -5.28 22.01
C PHE A 186 12.02 -4.90 20.86
N PRO A 187 12.61 -5.88 20.14
CA PRO A 187 13.50 -5.59 19.03
C PRO A 187 12.75 -4.92 17.89
N THR A 188 13.46 -4.10 17.12
CA THR A 188 12.95 -3.65 15.82
C THR A 188 12.84 -4.85 14.89
N GLU A 189 11.68 -5.02 14.27
CA GLU A 189 11.38 -6.12 13.38
C GLU A 189 11.41 -5.67 11.92
N LEU A 190 12.01 -6.50 11.05
CA LEU A 190 11.98 -6.33 9.60
C LEU A 190 11.27 -7.52 8.98
N HIS A 191 10.16 -7.26 8.29
CA HIS A 191 9.43 -8.24 7.51
C HIS A 191 9.58 -7.92 6.03
N LEU A 192 9.85 -8.95 5.22
CA LEU A 192 10.00 -8.84 3.78
C LEU A 192 9.11 -9.89 3.11
N ALA A 193 8.31 -9.46 2.15
CA ALA A 193 7.58 -10.33 1.23
C ALA A 193 8.15 -10.11 -0.17
N ASN A 194 8.54 -11.19 -0.85
CA ASN A 194 9.11 -11.15 -2.19
C ASN A 194 8.24 -11.97 -3.15
N VAL A 195 7.94 -11.40 -4.31
CA VAL A 195 7.26 -12.06 -5.41
C VAL A 195 8.12 -11.91 -6.66
N GLY A 196 8.59 -13.03 -7.21
CA GLY A 196 9.49 -13.05 -8.37
C GLY A 196 10.97 -13.01 -7.99
N ASP A 197 11.78 -12.37 -8.84
CA ASP A 197 13.24 -12.40 -8.82
C ASP A 197 13.90 -11.12 -8.28
N CYS A 198 13.13 -10.23 -7.65
CA CYS A 198 13.68 -9.12 -6.89
C CYS A 198 14.46 -9.61 -5.66
N GLY A 199 15.54 -8.91 -5.33
CA GLY A 199 16.40 -9.26 -4.19
C GLY A 199 16.34 -8.23 -3.07
N ALA A 200 16.41 -8.71 -1.83
CA ALA A 200 16.64 -7.89 -0.65
C ALA A 200 17.85 -8.45 0.12
N VAL A 201 18.79 -7.58 0.45
CA VAL A 201 20.06 -7.97 1.11
C VAL A 201 20.20 -7.19 2.41
N LEU A 202 20.47 -7.89 3.51
CA LEU A 202 20.80 -7.29 4.79
C LEU A 202 22.33 -7.34 4.97
N LEU A 203 22.94 -6.17 5.14
CA LEU A 203 24.36 -6.03 5.43
C LEU A 203 24.54 -5.86 6.94
N ARG A 204 25.23 -6.80 7.58
CA ARG A 204 25.66 -6.68 8.98
C ARG A 204 27.12 -6.27 9.01
N GLN A 205 27.40 -5.07 9.52
CA GLN A 205 28.76 -4.70 9.87
C GLN A 205 29.17 -5.47 11.13
N LEU A 206 30.26 -6.22 11.02
CA LEU A 206 30.91 -6.84 12.17
C LEU A 206 32.08 -5.93 12.55
N ASP A 207 32.10 -5.45 13.79
CA ASP A 207 33.31 -4.83 14.32
C ASP A 207 34.40 -5.90 14.39
N ALA A 208 35.65 -5.53 14.08
CA ALA A 208 36.79 -6.44 13.98
C ALA A 208 37.22 -7.10 15.33
N PHE A 209 36.34 -7.17 16.32
CA PHE A 209 36.61 -7.68 17.66
C PHE A 209 35.77 -8.90 18.08
N ASP A 210 34.86 -9.40 17.24
CA ASP A 210 34.12 -10.66 17.49
C ASP A 210 34.86 -11.91 16.97
N THR A 211 36.20 -11.90 16.95
CA THR A 211 37.01 -13.14 16.89
C THR A 211 37.19 -13.73 18.28
N GLY A 212 36.08 -13.90 19.01
CA GLY A 212 36.01 -14.55 20.32
C GLY A 212 35.18 -15.82 20.25
N SER A 213 35.86 -16.95 19.99
CA SER A 213 35.42 -18.35 20.17
C SER A 213 34.09 -18.78 19.53
N LEU A 214 34.19 -19.48 18.39
CA LEU A 214 33.31 -20.62 18.09
C LEU A 214 33.69 -21.81 18.97
#